data_AF-A0A8J4DRB2-F1
#
_entry.id   AF-A0A8J4DRB2-F1
#
_cell.length_a   1.000
_cell.length_b   1.000
_cell.length_c   1.000
_cell.angle_alpha   90.00
_cell.angle_beta   90.00
_cell.angle_gamma   90.00
#
_symmetry.space_group_name_H-M   'P 1'
#
loop_
_entity.id
_entity.type
_entity.pdbx_description
1 polymer ?
#
loop_
_entity_poly.entity_id
_entity_poly.type
_entity_poly.pdbx_seq_one_letter_code
_entity_poly.pdbx_strand_id
1 'polypeptide(L)'
;MSTLQIALILGGIGIMLMIVSVVLRRRQSVPEPVDEVVLLHEVTQELRRGGRTAAVRLYRRRTGAGLLAAAQVVDGIEKAGR
;
A
#
# COMPACT_ATOMS: atom_id res chain seq x y z
N MET A 1 -48.37 -15.40 3.61
CA MET A 1 -46.98 -15.17 4.05
C MET A 1 -46.89 -15.54 5.50
N SER A 2 -46.14 -16.59 5.83
CA SER A 2 -46.06 -17.14 7.18
C SER A 2 -45.01 -16.38 7.99
N THR A 3 -45.29 -16.10 9.27
CA THR A 3 -44.37 -15.41 10.20
C THR A 3 -42.98 -16.05 10.28
N LEU A 4 -42.91 -17.36 10.03
CA LEU A 4 -41.67 -18.14 9.90
C LEU A 4 -40.74 -17.64 8.78
N GLN A 5 -41.30 -17.22 7.64
CA GLN A 5 -40.52 -16.70 6.51
C GLN A 5 -39.90 -15.34 6.84
N ILE A 6 -40.63 -14.50 7.58
CA ILE A 6 -40.16 -13.17 7.98
C ILE A 6 -38.96 -13.30 8.93
N ALA A 7 -39.04 -14.21 9.90
CA ALA A 7 -37.94 -14.48 10.83
C ALA A 7 -36.66 -14.95 10.12
N LEU A 8 -36.79 -15.79 9.09
CA LEU A 8 -35.66 -16.35 8.35
C LEU A 8 -34.96 -15.31 7.47
N ILE A 9 -35.73 -14.39 6.88
CA ILE A 9 -35.21 -13.27 6.08
C ILE A 9 -34.44 -12.28 6.96
N LEU A 10 -34.95 -11.95 8.14
CA LEU A 10 -34.28 -11.05 9.09
C LEU A 10 -32.90 -11.59 9.52
N GLY A 11 -32.82 -12.88 9.83
CA GLY A 11 -31.55 -13.54 10.18
C GLY A 11 -30.56 -13.55 9.00
N GLY A 12 -31.06 -13.83 7.79
CA GLY A 12 -30.23 -13.86 6.58
C GLY A 12 -29.62 -12.51 6.23
N ILE A 13 -30.38 -11.42 6.35
CA ILE A 13 -29.89 -10.06 6.07
C ILE A 13 -28.75 -9.69 7.03
N GLY A 14 -28.88 -10.02 8.33
CA GLY A 14 -27.83 -9.75 9.31
C GLY A 14 -26.52 -10.47 8.98
N ILE A 15 -26.60 -11.75 8.62
CA ILE A 15 -25.43 -12.55 8.22
C ILE A 15 -24.84 -12.03 6.91
N MET A 16 -25.68 -11.67 5.95
CA MET A 16 -25.24 -11.09 4.68
C MET A 16 -24.51 -9.77 4.87
N LEU A 17 -25.05 -8.86 5.71
CA LEU A 17 -24.39 -7.60 6.05
C LEU A 17 -23.08 -7.82 6.82
N MET A 18 -23.03 -8.81 7.71
CA MET A 18 -21.81 -9.19 8.43
C MET A 18 -20.73 -9.70 7.47
N ILE A 19 -21.08 -10.57 6.52
CA ILE A 19 -20.14 -11.09 5.51
C ILE A 19 -19.64 -9.93 4.63
N VAL A 20 -20.55 -9.07 4.16
CA VAL A 20 -20.20 -7.89 3.36
C VAL A 20 -19.25 -6.98 4.15
N SER A 21 -19.54 -6.71 5.42
CA SER A 21 -18.68 -5.92 6.29
C SER A 21 -17.28 -6.52 6.44
N VAL A 22 -17.17 -7.84 6.65
CA VAL A 22 -15.88 -8.52 6.80
C VAL A 22 -15.08 -8.54 5.50
N VAL A 23 -15.74 -8.75 4.36
CA VAL A 23 -15.09 -8.76 3.04
C VAL A 23 -14.63 -7.36 2.64
N LEU A 24 -15.45 -6.35 2.87
CA LEU A 24 -15.09 -4.95 2.64
C LEU A 24 -13.95 -4.50 3.57
N ARG A 25 -13.97 -4.90 4.85
CA ARG A 25 -12.91 -4.58 5.81
C ARG A 25 -11.56 -5.17 5.41
N ARG A 26 -11.53 -6.39 4.86
CA ARG A 26 -10.28 -6.97 4.30
C ARG A 26 -9.75 -6.15 3.12
N ARG A 27 -10.63 -5.63 2.25
CA ARG A 27 -10.24 -4.78 1.11
C ARG A 27 -9.87 -3.34 1.51
N GLN A 28 -10.39 -2.86 2.63
CA GLN A 28 -10.05 -1.56 3.22
C GLN A 28 -8.79 -1.57 4.09
N SER A 29 -7.96 -2.61 3.96
CA SER A 29 -6.52 -2.49 4.26
C SER A 29 -5.93 -1.54 3.22
N VAL A 30 -6.26 -0.25 3.33
CA VAL A 30 -5.67 0.84 2.54
C VAL A 30 -4.16 0.67 2.74
N PRO A 31 -3.39 0.33 1.69
CA PRO A 31 -1.94 0.34 1.80
C PRO A 31 -1.59 1.72 2.33
N GLU A 32 -0.95 1.77 3.49
CA GLU A 32 -0.50 3.03 4.08
C GLU A 32 0.17 3.82 2.95
N PRO A 33 -0.35 5.01 2.58
CA PRO A 33 0.19 5.76 1.46
C PRO A 33 1.67 5.89 1.75
N VAL A 34 2.51 5.38 0.83
CA VAL A 34 3.95 5.52 0.96
C VAL A 34 4.20 7.01 1.03
N ASP A 35 4.47 7.50 2.23
CA ASP A 35 4.71 8.90 2.46
C ASP A 35 5.95 9.27 1.63
N GLU A 36 5.70 9.97 0.53
CA GLU A 36 6.70 10.26 -0.48
C GLU A 36 7.85 11.07 0.11
N VAL A 37 7.55 11.89 1.13
CA VAL A 37 8.55 12.67 1.88
C VAL A 37 9.45 11.76 2.70
N VAL A 38 8.87 10.76 3.39
CA VAL A 38 9.64 9.77 4.17
C VAL A 38 10.49 8.91 3.24
N LEU A 39 9.92 8.41 2.14
CA LEU A 39 10.66 7.60 1.17
C LEU A 39 11.82 8.38 0.55
N LEU A 40 11.59 9.65 0.18
CA LEU A 40 12.64 10.52 -0.35
C LEU A 40 13.77 10.66 0.68
N HIS A 41 13.43 10.93 1.95
CA HIS A 41 14.42 11.06 3.01
C HIS A 41 15.25 9.78 3.20
N GLU A 42 14.60 8.61 3.20
CA GLU A 42 15.28 7.31 3.29
C GLU A 42 16.22 7.08 2.10
N VAL A 43 15.76 7.37 0.88
CA VAL A 43 16.57 7.23 -0.35
C VAL A 43 17.78 8.17 -0.32
N THR A 44 17.60 9.42 0.10
CA THR A 44 18.69 10.40 0.21
C THR A 44 19.68 10.05 1.33
N GLN A 45 19.22 9.51 2.46
CA GLN A 45 20.13 8.96 3.47
C GLN A 45 20.94 7.79 2.91
N GLU A 46 20.28 6.91 2.16
CA GLU A 46 20.93 5.71 1.65
C GLU A 46 21.89 6.01 0.50
N LEU A 47 21.61 7.02 -0.31
CA LEU A 47 22.57 7.58 -1.28
C LEU A 47 23.86 8.06 -0.60
N ARG A 48 23.77 8.65 0.60
CA ARG A 48 24.92 9.16 1.35
C ARG A 48 25.71 8.07 2.06
N ARG A 49 25.04 7.05 2.60
CA ARG A 49 25.67 6.00 3.43
C ARG A 49 26.00 4.72 2.65
N GLY A 50 25.02 4.19 1.92
CA GLY A 50 25.10 2.90 1.21
C GLY A 50 25.34 3.02 -0.29
N GLY A 51 25.28 4.25 -0.83
CA GLY A 51 25.47 4.54 -2.24
C GLY A 51 24.26 4.19 -3.12
N ARG A 52 24.41 4.47 -4.42
CA ARG A 52 23.33 4.38 -5.42
C ARG A 52 22.64 3.01 -5.49
N THR A 53 23.40 1.92 -5.48
CA THR A 53 22.82 0.56 -5.57
C THR A 53 21.94 0.23 -4.35
N ALA A 54 22.32 0.68 -3.16
CA ALA A 54 21.52 0.49 -1.95
C ALA A 54 20.21 1.30 -2.01
N ALA A 55 20.29 2.56 -2.45
CA ALA A 55 19.16 3.45 -2.64
C ALA A 55 18.15 2.90 -3.68
N VAL A 56 18.62 2.42 -4.83
CA VAL A 56 17.76 1.78 -5.85
C VAL A 56 17.06 0.54 -5.28
N ARG A 57 17.77 -0.30 -4.52
CA ARG A 57 17.17 -1.47 -3.89
C ARG A 57 16.13 -1.08 -2.83
N LEU A 58 16.37 -0.03 -2.05
CA LEU A 58 15.41 0.49 -1.06
C LEU A 58 14.15 1.00 -1.75
N TYR A 59 14.29 1.85 -2.77
CA TYR A 59 13.17 2.40 -3.53
C TYR A 59 12.29 1.29 -4.13
N ARG A 60 12.91 0.25 -4.71
CA ARG A 60 12.19 -0.91 -5.25
C ARG A 60 11.41 -1.69 -4.19
N ARG A 61 11.98 -1.90 -3.00
CA ARG A 61 11.29 -2.62 -1.92
C ARG A 61 10.09 -1.84 -1.37
N ARG A 62 10.20 -0.51 -1.31
CA ARG A 62 9.15 0.37 -0.79
C ARG A 62 8.02 0.60 -1.79
N THR A 63 8.33 0.69 -3.08
CA THR A 63 7.35 1.08 -4.13
C THR A 63 6.91 -0.08 -5.02
N GLY A 64 7.66 -1.20 -5.02
CA GLY A 64 7.47 -2.28 -6.00
C GLY A 64 7.95 -1.94 -7.41
N ALA A 65 8.63 -0.80 -7.61
CA ALA A 65 9.07 -0.38 -8.93
C ALA A 65 10.03 -1.37 -9.60
N GLY A 66 9.94 -1.43 -10.94
CA GLY A 66 10.91 -2.12 -11.77
C GLY A 66 12.31 -1.50 -11.64
N LEU A 67 13.35 -2.27 -11.98
CA LEU A 67 14.74 -1.85 -11.82
C LEU A 67 15.05 -0.54 -12.57
N LEU A 68 14.61 -0.46 -13.83
CA LEU A 68 14.83 0.72 -14.67
C LEU A 68 14.15 1.97 -14.09
N ALA A 69 12.88 1.86 -13.73
CA ALA A 69 12.11 2.96 -13.15
C ALA A 69 12.72 3.44 -11.82
N ALA A 70 13.11 2.51 -10.95
CA ALA A 70 13.76 2.84 -9.69
C ALA A 70 15.12 3.54 -9.88
N ALA A 71 15.92 3.08 -10.85
CA ALA A 71 17.20 3.71 -11.16
C ALA A 71 17.01 5.14 -11.65
N GLN A 72 16.05 5.40 -12.55
CA GLN A 72 15.77 6.74 -13.07
C GLN A 72 15.31 7.70 -11.96
N VAL A 73 14.46 7.25 -11.05
CA VAL A 73 14.00 8.09 -9.93
C VAL A 73 15.15 8.41 -8.99
N VAL A 74 15.95 7.41 -8.61
CA VAL A 74 17.10 7.62 -7.73
C VAL A 74 18.14 8.55 -8.38
N ASP A 75 18.35 8.47 -9.69
CA ASP A 75 19.22 9.41 -10.43
C ASP A 75 18.70 10.85 -10.37
N GLY A 76 17.39 11.04 -10.48
CA GLY A 76 16.76 12.35 -10.30
C GLY A 76 17.00 12.91 -8.91
N ILE A 77 16.82 12.07 -7.88
CA ILE A 77 17.05 12.44 -6.47
C ILE A 77 18.51 12.78 -6.22
N GLU A 78 19.45 11.98 -6.74
CA GLU A 78 20.89 12.22 -6.59
C GLU A 78 21.32 13.55 -7.24
N LYS A 79 20.79 13.85 -8.44
CA LYS A 79 21.08 15.11 -9.14
C LYS A 79 20.48 16.32 -8.45
N ALA A 80 19.28 16.20 -7.89
CA ALA A 80 18.62 17.28 -7.17
C ALA A 80 19.28 17.61 -5.82
N GLY A 81 20.02 16.66 -5.24
CA GLY A 81 20.73 16.84 -3.96
C GLY A 81 22.18 17.33 -4.06
N ARG A 82 22.68 17.66 -5.26
CA ARG A 82 24.00 18.29 -5.49
C ARG A 82 23.85 19.79 -5.65
#